data_AF-A0A2D7GUM3-F1
#
_entry.id   AF-A0A2D7GUM3-F1
#
_cell.length_a   1.000
_cell.length_b   1.000
_cell.length_c   1.000
_cell.angle_alpha   90.00
_cell.angle_beta   90.00
_cell.angle_gamma   90.00
#
_symmetry.space_group_name_H-M   'P 1'
#
loop_
_entity.id
_entity.type
_entity.pdbx_description
1 polymer ?
#
loop_
_entity_poly.entity_id
_entity_poly.type
_entity_poly.pdbx_seq_one_letter_code
_entity_poly.pdbx_strand_id
1 'polypeptide(L)'
;MTFMIIFISQFAVVFLLGIQSQMVRDANCIGAAVGSLLIGFSQFFVFSIIGGLAAGNMLTAEGFAFMTSGPLAIVASIKTHPYMVKHIFKGRK
;
A
#
# COMPACT_ATOMS: atom_id res chain seq x y z
N MET A 1 19.56 -1.71 6.13
CA MET A 1 18.77 -0.48 6.40
C MET A 1 17.86 -0.18 5.22
N THR A 2 18.39 -0.15 4.01
CA THR A 2 17.65 0.16 2.77
C THR A 2 16.52 -0.82 2.44
N PHE A 3 16.75 -2.13 2.62
CA PHE A 3 15.74 -3.18 2.40
C PHE A 3 14.50 -3.04 3.30
N MET A 4 14.64 -2.60 4.56
CA MET A 4 13.51 -2.39 5.47
C MET A 4 12.65 -1.19 5.05
N ILE A 5 13.29 -0.11 4.60
CA ILE A 5 12.58 1.09 4.12
C ILE A 5 11.80 0.76 2.85
N ILE A 6 12.41 0.01 1.91
CA ILE A 6 11.74 -0.47 0.70
C ILE A 6 10.57 -1.39 1.08
N PHE A 7 10.76 -2.33 2.01
CA PHE A 7 9.71 -3.22 2.49
C PHE A 7 8.53 -2.44 3.06
N ILE A 8 8.78 -1.53 4.01
CA ILE A 8 7.73 -0.75 4.69
C ILE A 8 7.01 0.16 3.70
N SER A 9 7.75 0.81 2.80
CA SER A 9 7.16 1.73 1.83
C SER A 9 6.31 0.99 0.79
N GLN A 10 6.80 -0.14 0.27
CA GLN A 10 6.04 -0.99 -0.64
C GLN A 10 4.84 -1.63 0.06
N PHE A 11 5.01 -2.07 1.30
CA PHE A 11 3.92 -2.59 2.13
C PHE A 11 2.82 -1.53 2.31
N ALA A 12 3.19 -0.30 2.65
CA ALA A 12 2.23 0.79 2.82
C ALA A 12 1.47 1.09 1.52
N VAL A 13 2.17 1.18 0.38
CA VAL A 13 1.56 1.41 -0.93
C VAL A 13 0.55 0.32 -1.28
N VAL A 14 0.94 -0.95 -1.16
CA VAL A 14 0.08 -2.08 -1.52
C VAL A 14 -1.09 -2.24 -0.55
N PHE A 15 -0.85 -1.96 0.74
CA PHE A 15 -1.91 -1.97 1.76
C PHE A 15 -2.97 -0.91 1.48
N LEU A 16 -2.54 0.32 1.18
CA LEU A 16 -3.41 1.43 0.79
C LEU A 16 -4.16 1.13 -0.52
N LEU A 17 -3.49 0.55 -1.52
CA LEU A 17 -4.14 0.10 -2.77
C LEU A 17 -5.25 -0.92 -2.50
N GLY A 18 -4.99 -1.88 -1.61
CA GLY A 18 -6.01 -2.86 -1.20
C GLY A 18 -7.24 -2.17 -0.60
N ILE A 19 -7.03 -1.23 0.34
CA ILE A 19 -8.11 -0.49 0.99
C ILE A 19 -8.86 0.36 -0.04
N GLN A 20 -8.14 1.07 -0.92
CA GLN A 20 -8.75 1.89 -1.96
C GLN A 20 -9.63 1.04 -2.89
N SER A 21 -9.16 -0.13 -3.32
CA SER A 21 -9.94 -1.01 -4.21
C SER A 21 -11.26 -1.45 -3.56
N GLN A 22 -11.26 -1.64 -2.24
CA GLN A 22 -12.46 -1.99 -1.49
C GLN A 22 -13.38 -0.78 -1.25
N MET A 23 -12.82 0.41 -1.04
CA MET A 23 -13.60 1.66 -0.98
C MET A 23 -14.27 2.00 -2.32
N VAL A 24 -13.61 1.70 -3.44
CA VAL A 24 -14.21 1.80 -4.78
C VAL A 24 -15.34 0.79 -4.93
N ARG A 25 -15.16 -0.45 -4.45
CA ARG A 25 -16.21 -1.48 -4.46
C ARG A 25 -17.42 -1.07 -3.62
N ASP A 26 -17.21 -0.41 -2.49
CA ASP A 26 -18.27 0.07 -1.60
C ASP A 26 -18.87 1.43 -2.03
N ALA A 27 -18.60 1.88 -3.26
CA ALA A 27 -19.08 3.14 -3.86
C ALA A 27 -18.73 4.41 -3.05
N ASN A 28 -17.68 4.36 -2.24
CA ASN A 28 -17.26 5.47 -1.40
C ASN A 28 -16.25 6.37 -2.13
N CYS A 29 -16.78 7.27 -2.96
CA CYS A 29 -15.97 8.15 -3.81
C CYS A 29 -14.98 9.04 -3.02
N ILE A 30 -15.39 9.54 -1.85
CA ILE A 30 -14.54 10.42 -1.03
C ILE A 30 -13.37 9.65 -0.43
N GLY A 31 -13.64 8.46 0.12
CA GLY A 31 -12.60 7.57 0.64
C GLY A 31 -11.64 7.10 -0.46
N ALA A 32 -12.17 6.76 -1.64
CA ALA A 32 -11.36 6.35 -2.79
C ALA A 32 -10.45 7.47 -3.32
N ALA A 33 -10.92 8.72 -3.32
CA ALA A 33 -10.14 9.88 -3.75
C ALA A 33 -9.02 10.26 -2.75
N VAL A 34 -9.31 10.21 -1.45
CA VAL A 34 -8.27 10.42 -0.42
C VAL A 34 -7.25 9.28 -0.44
N GLY A 35 -7.72 8.04 -0.62
CA GLY A 35 -6.87 6.87 -0.77
C GLY A 35 -5.93 6.98 -1.97
N SER A 36 -6.44 7.38 -3.15
CA SER A 36 -5.60 7.54 -4.34
C SER A 36 -4.52 8.61 -4.18
N LEU A 37 -4.83 9.70 -3.47
CA LEU A 37 -3.87 10.78 -3.20
C LEU A 37 -2.74 10.29 -2.28
N LEU A 38 -3.06 9.58 -1.20
CA LEU A 38 -2.09 8.97 -0.29
C LEU A 38 -1.23 7.90 -0.99
N ILE A 39 -1.82 7.12 -1.89
CA ILE A 39 -1.10 6.14 -2.70
C ILE A 39 -0.12 6.84 -3.63
N GLY A 40 -0.56 7.90 -4.32
CA GLY A 40 0.30 8.69 -5.21
C GLY A 40 1.53 9.24 -4.49
N PHE A 41 1.34 9.80 -3.29
CA PHE A 41 2.45 10.31 -2.47
C PHE A 41 3.41 9.19 -2.04
N SER A 42 2.87 8.05 -1.62
CA SER A 42 3.66 6.90 -1.18
C SER A 42 4.43 6.26 -2.34
N GLN A 43 3.81 6.13 -3.51
CA GLN A 43 4.45 5.62 -4.73
C GLN A 43 5.59 6.52 -5.20
N PHE A 44 5.39 7.84 -5.17
CA PHE A 44 6.44 8.78 -5.55
C PHE A 44 7.69 8.62 -4.66
N PHE A 45 7.49 8.43 -3.36
CA PHE A 45 8.58 8.18 -2.42
C PHE A 45 9.29 6.84 -2.68
N VAL A 46 8.52 5.78 -2.94
CA VAL A 46 9.06 4.46 -3.32
C VAL A 46 9.88 4.55 -4.60
N PHE A 47 9.37 5.20 -5.63
CA PHE A 47 10.09 5.37 -6.90
C PHE A 47 11.35 6.23 -6.75
N SER A 48 11.32 7.26 -5.89
CA SER A 48 12.51 8.06 -5.59
C SER A 48 13.61 7.22 -4.91
N ILE A 49 13.23 6.37 -3.96
CA ILE A 49 14.17 5.47 -3.28
C ILE A 49 14.73 4.42 -4.26
N ILE A 50 13.86 3.77 -5.05
CA ILE A 50 14.27 2.74 -6.01
C ILE A 50 15.13 3.33 -7.14
N GLY A 51 14.76 4.51 -7.65
CA GLY A 51 15.50 5.24 -8.68
C GLY A 51 16.88 5.69 -8.19
N GLY A 52 17.00 6.10 -6.92
CA GLY A 52 18.27 6.42 -6.29
C GLY A 52 19.17 5.20 -6.01
N LEU A 53 18.57 4.01 -5.88
CA LEU A 53 19.31 2.77 -5.60
C LEU A 53 19.91 2.09 -6.83
N ALA A 54 19.58 2.56 -8.05
CA ALA A 54 19.98 1.93 -9.30
C ALA A 54 19.81 0.41 -9.23
N ALA A 55 18.56 -0.06 -9.10
CA ALA A 55 18.16 -1.46 -8.90
C ALA A 55 19.05 -2.47 -9.66
N GLY A 56 20.15 -2.87 -9.02
CA GLY A 56 21.26 -3.52 -9.71
C GLY A 56 21.06 -5.01 -9.92
N ASN A 57 20.07 -5.63 -9.25
CA ASN A 57 19.71 -7.02 -9.48
C ASN A 57 18.38 -7.40 -8.81
N MET A 58 17.51 -8.09 -9.55
CA MET A 58 16.23 -8.63 -9.05
C MET A 58 16.42 -9.73 -7.99
N LEU A 59 17.63 -10.30 -7.89
CA LEU A 59 18.02 -11.37 -6.98
C LEU A 59 18.64 -10.88 -5.65
N THR A 60 18.64 -9.58 -5.36
CA THR A 60 19.12 -9.06 -4.07
C THR A 60 18.07 -9.24 -2.98
N ALA A 61 18.51 -9.21 -1.71
CA ALA A 61 17.62 -9.25 -0.55
C ALA A 61 16.56 -8.12 -0.57
N GLU A 62 16.84 -7.01 -1.25
CA GLU A 62 15.92 -5.88 -1.46
C GLU A 62 14.77 -6.24 -2.41
N GLY A 63 15.06 -6.99 -3.49
CA GLY A 63 14.06 -7.51 -4.42
C GLY A 63 13.11 -8.52 -3.77
N PHE A 64 13.64 -9.42 -2.94
CA PHE A 64 12.80 -10.37 -2.18
C PHE A 64 11.94 -9.66 -1.12
N ALA A 65 12.48 -8.66 -0.43
CA ALA A 65 11.71 -7.84 0.50
C ALA A 65 10.56 -7.10 -0.22
N PHE A 66 10.84 -6.50 -1.38
CA PHE A 66 9.82 -5.85 -2.21
C PHE A 66 8.74 -6.84 -2.65
N MET A 67 9.13 -8.02 -3.16
CA MET A 67 8.20 -9.00 -3.70
C MET A 67 7.32 -9.66 -2.64
N THR A 68 7.86 -9.93 -1.45
CA THR A 68 7.11 -10.53 -0.33
C THR A 68 6.22 -9.52 0.41
N SER A 69 6.57 -8.24 0.40
CA SER A 69 5.77 -7.18 1.03
C SER A 69 4.38 -7.04 0.39
N GLY A 70 4.26 -7.26 -0.93
CA GLY A 70 3.01 -7.10 -1.66
C GLY A 70 1.91 -8.06 -1.19
N PRO A 71 2.09 -9.39 -1.28
CA PRO A 71 1.08 -10.36 -0.83
C PRO A 71 0.70 -10.18 0.64
N LEU A 72 1.69 -9.94 1.51
CA LEU A 72 1.46 -9.71 2.95
C LEU A 72 0.60 -8.46 3.18
N ALA A 73 0.88 -7.36 2.46
CA ALA A 73 0.10 -6.13 2.53
C ALA A 73 -1.35 -6.31 2.06
N ILE A 74 -1.58 -7.09 1.00
CA ILE A 74 -2.92 -7.38 0.49
C ILE A 74 -3.72 -8.18 1.54
N VAL A 75 -3.14 -9.23 2.10
CA VAL A 75 -3.82 -10.04 3.14
C VAL A 75 -4.12 -9.19 4.38
N ALA A 76 -3.16 -8.35 4.80
CA ALA A 76 -3.36 -7.41 5.90
C ALA A 76 -4.47 -6.39 5.59
N SER A 77 -4.53 -5.89 4.35
CA SER A 77 -5.56 -4.95 3.89
C SER A 77 -6.95 -5.57 3.95
N ILE A 78 -7.11 -6.80 3.46
CA ILE A 78 -8.38 -7.55 3.52
C ILE A 78 -8.86 -7.73 4.96
N LYS A 79 -7.95 -8.08 5.87
CA LYS A 79 -8.29 -8.29 7.29
C LYS A 79 -8.62 -6.98 8.02
N THR A 80 -8.01 -5.88 7.60
CA THR A 80 -8.19 -4.56 8.25
C THR A 80 -9.41 -3.81 7.72
N HIS A 81 -9.86 -4.11 6.50
CA HIS A 81 -11.05 -3.53 5.89
C HIS A 81 -12.33 -3.55 6.78
N PRO A 82 -12.76 -4.70 7.35
CA PRO A 82 -13.96 -4.71 8.19
C PRO A 82 -13.81 -3.86 9.47
N TYR A 83 -12.59 -3.69 9.99
CA TYR A 83 -12.33 -2.82 11.14
C TYR A 83 -12.42 -1.34 10.76
N MET A 84 -11.90 -0.95 9.60
CA MET A 84 -12.02 0.43 9.10
C MET A 84 -13.47 0.79 8.76
N VAL A 85 -14.21 -0.10 8.09
CA VAL A 85 -15.64 0.13 7.82
C VAL A 85 -16.43 0.27 9.13
N LYS A 86 -16.12 -0.56 10.14
CA LYS A 86 -16.80 -0.55 11.44
C LYS A 86 -16.50 0.69 12.30
N HIS A 87 -15.31 1.28 12.20
CA HIS A 87 -14.91 2.42 13.03
C HIS A 87 -14.89 3.78 12.32
N ILE A 88 -14.62 3.83 11.01
CA ILE A 88 -14.50 5.08 10.24
C ILE A 88 -15.77 5.34 9.42
N PHE A 89 -16.46 4.31 8.93
CA PHE A 89 -17.65 4.44 8.07
C PHE A 89 -18.98 4.08 8.76
N LYS A 90 -19.04 4.10 10.09
CA LYS A 90 -20.26 3.81 10.90
C LYS A 90 -21.41 4.84 10.72
N GLY A 91 -21.49 5.52 9.58
CA GLY A 91 -22.42 6.63 9.33
C GLY A 91 -23.34 6.50 8.13
N ARG A 92 -23.26 5.45 7.29
CA ARG A 92 -24.20 5.30 6.16
C ARG A 92 -24.61 3.85 5.94
N LYS A 93 -25.60 3.41 6.70
CA LYS A 93 -26.63 2.52 6.15
C LYS A 93 -27.70 3.41 5.53
#